data_AF-A0AAW5QTD2-F1
#
_entry.id   AF-A0AAW5QTD2-F1
#
_cell.length_a   1.000
_cell.length_b   1.000
_cell.length_c   1.000
_cell.angle_alpha   90.00
_cell.angle_beta   90.00
_cell.angle_gamma   90.00
#
_symmetry.space_group_name_H-M   'P 1'
#
loop_
_entity.id
_entity.type
_entity.pdbx_description
1 polymer ?
#
loop_
_entity_poly.entity_id
_entity_poly.type
_entity_poly.pdbx_seq_one_letter_code
_entity_poly.pdbx_strand_id
1 'polypeptide(L)'
;MSERDPIPVGDDGIDVHAILDGRLSPPTHGYAVEVAGRPVTVWVDYRFVDDDGTFIPAHRNRMVRFHIFGTALRPLEAVHVVRSTAPVSLGPLYLYAPDRDRADRRFEVAVFFSAENTQIDAPPDFDWQKRASHHPGSYIVYRSTVESDRLVEEYRSLNNRFYQPHMDHRGTYWDLRLQPPPEDSGLGASFAAAQAALSRKGVIRDDLRPLALEWVRETTVAFTFLRTRFRRCYRLEMQFPTDEQMRVGRFFLPGGMMDIREPDQFAAGLVSMLFERAAASPALGGSECVCPL
;
A
#
# COMPACT_ATOMS: atom_id res chain seq x y z
N MET A 1 -34.82 2.10 -11.21
CA MET A 1 -33.83 2.34 -10.14
C MET A 1 -33.53 3.82 -10.17
N SER A 2 -33.86 4.59 -9.13
CA SER A 2 -33.57 6.02 -9.13
C SER A 2 -32.05 6.19 -9.00
N GLU A 3 -31.44 6.90 -9.95
CA GLU A 3 -30.17 7.59 -9.68
C GLU A 3 -30.43 8.46 -8.45
N ARG A 4 -29.63 8.29 -7.40
CA ARG A 4 -29.66 9.18 -6.24
C ARG A 4 -28.51 10.14 -6.43
N ASP A 5 -28.84 11.41 -6.62
CA ASP A 5 -27.87 12.45 -6.88
C ASP A 5 -26.95 12.67 -5.67
N PRO A 6 -25.69 13.09 -5.89
CA PRO A 6 -24.78 13.47 -4.81
C PRO A 6 -25.36 14.58 -3.91
N ILE A 7 -24.94 14.62 -2.64
CA ILE A 7 -25.45 15.58 -1.66
C ILE A 7 -24.68 16.90 -1.79
N PRO A 8 -25.31 18.07 -1.94
CA PRO A 8 -24.60 19.34 -1.96
C PRO A 8 -23.74 19.55 -0.70
N VAL A 9 -22.55 20.12 -0.85
CA VAL A 9 -21.74 20.57 0.29
C VAL A 9 -22.44 21.76 0.97
N GLY A 10 -22.64 21.69 2.28
CA GLY A 10 -23.24 22.77 3.07
C GLY A 10 -22.25 23.91 3.35
N ASP A 11 -22.72 24.99 3.99
CA ASP A 11 -21.93 26.20 4.26
C ASP A 11 -20.65 25.91 5.08
N ASP A 12 -20.68 24.90 5.96
CA ASP A 12 -19.54 24.49 6.80
C ASP A 12 -18.59 23.50 6.11
N GLY A 13 -18.88 23.10 4.87
CA GLY A 13 -18.10 22.10 4.15
C GLY A 13 -18.42 20.65 4.56
N ILE A 14 -17.51 19.75 4.21
CA ILE A 14 -17.49 18.35 4.63
C ILE A 14 -16.85 18.27 6.02
N ASP A 15 -17.62 17.91 7.05
CA ASP A 15 -17.12 17.78 8.43
C ASP A 15 -16.26 16.51 8.59
N VAL A 16 -14.96 16.66 8.32
CA VAL A 16 -13.96 15.58 8.46
C VAL A 16 -13.83 15.11 9.90
N HIS A 17 -13.93 16.01 10.89
CA HIS A 17 -13.80 15.62 12.30
C HIS A 17 -14.98 14.76 12.75
N ALA A 18 -16.21 15.08 12.36
CA ALA A 18 -17.36 14.23 12.63
C ALA A 18 -17.27 12.86 11.93
N ILE A 19 -16.67 12.80 10.73
CA ILE A 19 -16.39 11.52 10.06
C ILE A 19 -15.38 10.70 10.87
N LEU A 20 -14.27 11.31 11.30
CA LEU A 20 -13.22 10.65 12.08
C LEU A 20 -13.72 10.17 13.46
N ASP A 21 -14.62 10.91 14.08
CA ASP A 21 -15.26 10.56 15.35
C ASP A 21 -16.36 9.50 15.20
N GLY A 22 -16.72 9.12 13.97
CA GLY A 22 -17.84 8.22 13.67
C GLY A 22 -19.22 8.85 13.94
N ARG A 23 -19.29 10.16 14.17
CA ARG A 23 -20.54 10.92 14.33
C ARG A 23 -21.27 11.09 13.00
N LEU A 24 -20.54 11.06 11.88
CA LEU A 24 -21.07 11.16 10.54
C LEU A 24 -20.55 10.03 9.66
N SER A 25 -21.45 9.34 8.94
CA SER A 25 -21.06 8.40 7.90
C SER A 25 -21.01 9.11 6.55
N PRO A 26 -19.91 9.02 5.79
CA PRO A 26 -19.84 9.60 4.46
C PRO A 26 -20.96 9.07 3.55
N PRO A 27 -21.60 9.93 2.74
CA PRO A 27 -22.68 9.52 1.86
C PRO A 27 -22.16 8.62 0.74
N THR A 28 -22.94 7.58 0.43
CA THR A 28 -22.58 6.58 -0.58
C THR A 28 -22.46 7.14 -2.01
N HIS A 29 -23.04 8.31 -2.30
CA HIS A 29 -22.99 8.93 -3.64
C HIS A 29 -22.02 10.12 -3.70
N GLY A 30 -21.31 10.38 -2.60
CA GLY A 30 -20.44 11.54 -2.44
C GLY A 30 -21.19 12.86 -2.28
N TYR A 31 -20.41 13.93 -2.28
CA TYR A 31 -20.85 15.31 -2.17
C TYR A 31 -20.75 16.02 -3.51
N ALA A 32 -21.71 16.88 -3.83
CA ALA A 32 -21.75 17.71 -5.03
C ALA A 32 -21.07 19.06 -4.78
N VAL A 33 -20.20 19.45 -5.71
CA VAL A 33 -19.37 20.67 -5.66
C VAL A 33 -19.33 21.29 -7.05
N GLU A 34 -19.27 22.62 -7.15
CA GLU A 34 -19.04 23.31 -8.42
C GLU A 34 -17.66 23.96 -8.49
N VAL A 35 -16.97 23.76 -9.60
CA VAL A 35 -15.65 24.35 -9.88
C VAL A 35 -15.73 25.11 -11.20
N ALA A 36 -15.68 26.45 -11.11
CA ALA A 36 -15.88 27.33 -12.26
C ALA A 36 -17.15 27.00 -13.07
N GLY A 37 -18.27 26.74 -12.37
CA GLY A 37 -19.56 26.39 -12.99
C GLY A 37 -19.63 24.98 -13.56
N ARG A 38 -18.66 24.11 -13.28
CA ARG A 38 -18.66 22.69 -13.70
C ARG A 38 -18.91 21.78 -12.50
N PRO A 39 -19.78 20.76 -12.64
CA PRO A 39 -20.07 19.85 -11.53
C PRO A 39 -18.92 18.89 -11.27
N VAL A 40 -18.61 18.72 -9.99
CA VAL A 40 -17.60 17.81 -9.45
C VAL A 40 -18.25 17.03 -8.30
N THR A 41 -17.92 15.75 -8.19
CA THR A 41 -18.37 14.91 -7.08
C THR A 41 -17.19 14.51 -6.22
N VAL A 42 -17.31 14.66 -4.91
CA VAL A 42 -16.27 14.35 -3.93
C VAL A 42 -16.74 13.22 -3.02
N TRP A 43 -16.08 12.06 -3.09
CA TRP A 43 -16.34 10.94 -2.20
C TRP A 43 -15.29 10.92 -1.11
N VAL A 44 -15.71 10.63 0.12
CA VAL A 44 -14.81 10.60 1.27
C VAL A 44 -14.80 9.22 1.90
N ASP A 45 -13.61 8.68 2.11
CA ASP A 45 -13.40 7.52 2.96
C ASP A 45 -12.24 7.77 3.92
N TYR A 46 -12.13 6.96 4.96
CA TYR A 46 -10.97 6.99 5.83
C TYR A 46 -10.51 5.57 6.17
N ARG A 47 -9.23 5.44 6.48
CA ARG A 47 -8.58 4.19 6.91
C ARG A 47 -7.55 4.49 7.98
N PHE A 48 -7.26 3.54 8.86
CA PHE A 48 -6.09 3.68 9.71
C PHE A 48 -4.82 3.53 8.88
N VAL A 49 -3.85 4.42 9.13
CA VAL A 49 -2.57 4.46 8.45
C VAL A 49 -1.82 3.15 8.68
N ASP A 50 -1.82 2.70 9.93
CA ASP A 50 -1.18 1.46 10.39
C ASP A 50 -2.13 0.25 10.34
N ASP A 51 -3.28 0.33 9.65
CA ASP A 51 -4.14 -0.85 9.46
C ASP A 51 -3.43 -1.83 8.51
N ASP A 52 -2.69 -2.74 9.12
CA ASP A 52 -1.99 -3.84 8.52
C ASP A 52 -2.74 -5.17 8.70
N GLY A 53 -4.01 -5.14 9.14
CA GLY A 53 -4.79 -6.33 9.45
C GLY A 53 -4.55 -6.90 10.84
N THR A 54 -3.83 -6.20 11.73
CA THR A 54 -3.61 -6.65 13.13
C THR A 54 -4.46 -5.94 14.19
N PHE A 55 -5.51 -5.21 13.80
CA PHE A 55 -6.53 -4.64 14.69
C PHE A 55 -6.03 -3.68 15.79
N ILE A 56 -4.76 -3.28 15.80
CA ILE A 56 -4.25 -2.22 16.69
C ILE A 56 -3.26 -1.36 15.91
N PRO A 57 -3.69 -0.20 15.37
CA PRO A 57 -2.76 0.73 14.77
C PRO A 57 -1.86 1.32 15.87
N ALA A 58 -0.54 1.24 15.71
CA ALA A 58 0.44 1.61 16.74
C ALA A 58 0.28 3.07 17.21
N HIS A 59 -0.04 3.97 16.28
CA HIS A 59 -0.29 5.38 16.58
C HIS A 59 -1.75 5.79 16.43
N ARG A 60 -2.62 4.88 15.95
CA ARG A 60 -4.03 5.17 15.61
C ARG A 60 -4.20 6.35 14.63
N ASN A 61 -3.16 6.67 13.87
CA ASN A 61 -3.22 7.68 12.83
C ASN A 61 -4.20 7.25 11.74
N ARG A 62 -4.88 8.22 11.14
CA ARG A 62 -5.93 8.02 10.15
C ARG A 62 -5.58 8.77 8.88
N MET A 63 -5.78 8.12 7.75
CA MET A 63 -5.75 8.76 6.44
C MET A 63 -7.19 8.94 5.99
N VAL A 64 -7.59 10.18 5.69
CA VAL A 64 -8.83 10.49 4.99
C VAL A 64 -8.51 10.69 3.52
N ARG A 65 -9.30 10.09 2.64
CA ARG A 65 -9.14 10.18 1.19
C ARG A 65 -10.37 10.84 0.58
N PHE A 66 -10.10 11.84 -0.25
CA PHE A 66 -11.06 12.50 -1.11
C PHE A 66 -10.87 11.97 -2.53
N HIS A 67 -11.87 11.30 -3.06
CA HIS A 67 -11.91 10.90 -4.46
C HIS A 67 -12.74 11.92 -5.22
N ILE A 68 -12.12 12.56 -6.19
CA ILE A 68 -12.72 13.64 -6.97
C ILE A 68 -13.06 13.09 -8.34
N PHE A 69 -14.29 13.29 -8.79
CA PHE A 69 -14.80 12.79 -10.06
C PHE A 69 -15.59 13.84 -10.84
N GLY A 70 -15.72 13.62 -12.15
CA GLY A 70 -16.64 14.33 -13.03
C GLY A 70 -15.89 15.12 -14.10
N THR A 71 -15.76 16.42 -13.90
CA THR A 71 -15.08 17.29 -14.86
C THR A 71 -13.57 17.06 -14.90
N ALA A 72 -12.95 17.32 -16.06
CA ALA A 72 -11.50 17.26 -16.18
C ALA A 72 -10.86 18.46 -15.47
N LEU A 73 -10.02 18.17 -14.48
CA LEU A 73 -9.29 19.13 -13.66
C LEU A 73 -7.78 18.92 -13.83
N ARG A 74 -6.99 19.96 -13.63
CA ARG A 74 -5.54 19.83 -13.40
C ARG A 74 -5.28 19.38 -11.96
N PRO A 75 -4.12 18.74 -11.68
CA PRO A 75 -3.71 18.32 -10.34
C PRO A 75 -3.90 19.37 -9.25
N LEU A 76 -3.43 20.60 -9.48
CA LEU A 76 -3.56 21.68 -8.50
C LEU A 76 -5.02 22.12 -8.28
N GLU A 77 -5.85 22.11 -9.33
CA GLU A 77 -7.29 22.40 -9.22
C GLU A 77 -7.98 21.37 -8.32
N ALA A 78 -7.62 20.08 -8.44
CA ALA A 78 -8.15 19.02 -7.59
C ALA A 78 -7.80 19.23 -6.10
N VAL A 79 -6.57 19.70 -5.80
CA VAL A 79 -6.19 20.08 -4.43
C VAL A 79 -7.05 21.25 -3.93
N HIS A 80 -7.28 22.26 -4.77
CA HIS A 80 -8.14 23.39 -4.41
C HIS A 80 -9.59 22.96 -4.15
N VAL A 81 -10.13 22.00 -4.90
CA VAL A 81 -11.46 21.41 -4.60
C VAL A 81 -11.51 20.87 -3.18
N VAL A 82 -10.51 20.11 -2.75
CA VAL A 82 -10.50 19.58 -1.37
C VAL A 82 -10.40 20.70 -0.35
N ARG A 83 -9.52 21.69 -0.57
CA ARG A 83 -9.36 22.82 0.36
C ARG A 83 -10.61 23.70 0.47
N SER A 84 -11.40 23.83 -0.59
CA SER A 84 -12.65 24.61 -0.55
C SER A 84 -13.83 23.84 0.00
N THR A 85 -13.79 22.50 -0.05
CA THR A 85 -14.94 21.66 0.32
C THR A 85 -14.80 21.04 1.69
N ALA A 86 -13.61 20.98 2.26
CA ALA A 86 -13.36 20.47 3.60
C ALA A 86 -12.45 21.44 4.39
N PRO A 87 -12.74 21.71 5.66
CA PRO A 87 -11.93 22.57 6.53
C PRO A 87 -10.61 21.92 6.98
N VAL A 88 -10.00 21.09 6.13
CA VAL A 88 -8.64 20.52 6.28
C VAL A 88 -7.56 21.49 5.80
N SER A 89 -7.91 22.76 5.78
CA SER A 89 -7.30 23.79 4.96
C SER A 89 -6.01 24.35 5.56
N LEU A 90 -5.54 23.84 6.71
CA LEU A 90 -4.33 24.33 7.38
C LEU A 90 -3.11 23.42 7.22
N GLY A 91 -3.29 22.14 6.92
CA GLY A 91 -2.18 21.20 6.81
C GLY A 91 -1.87 20.72 5.38
N PRO A 92 -0.93 19.75 5.29
CA PRO A 92 -0.50 19.15 4.03
C PRO A 92 -1.61 18.29 3.40
N LEU A 93 -1.67 18.33 2.07
CA LEU A 93 -2.48 17.44 1.23
C LEU A 93 -1.59 16.68 0.26
N TYR A 94 -1.94 15.43 -0.02
CA TYR A 94 -1.15 14.52 -0.85
C TYR A 94 -1.98 14.02 -2.02
N LEU A 95 -1.66 14.46 -3.23
CA LEU A 95 -2.40 14.16 -4.45
C LEU A 95 -1.73 13.04 -5.23
N TYR A 96 -2.47 12.00 -5.59
CA TYR A 96 -2.04 11.01 -6.57
C TYR A 96 -2.36 11.51 -7.97
N ALA A 97 -1.34 11.61 -8.83
CA ALA A 97 -1.50 12.01 -10.22
C ALA A 97 -0.44 11.34 -11.13
N PRO A 98 -0.75 11.04 -12.39
CA PRO A 98 0.23 10.50 -13.33
C PRO A 98 1.34 11.50 -13.70
N ASP A 99 1.01 12.79 -13.71
CA ASP A 99 1.90 13.92 -13.98
C ASP A 99 1.31 15.21 -13.39
N ARG A 100 2.14 16.22 -13.13
CA ARG A 100 1.75 17.50 -12.48
C ARG A 100 0.85 18.39 -13.33
N ASP A 101 0.89 18.25 -14.65
CA ASP A 101 0.20 19.14 -15.60
C ASP A 101 -0.94 18.43 -16.35
N ARG A 102 -1.03 17.11 -16.24
CA ARG A 102 -2.02 16.30 -16.95
C ARG A 102 -3.40 16.43 -16.33
N ALA A 103 -4.33 17.00 -17.09
CA ALA A 103 -5.73 17.04 -16.68
C ALA A 103 -6.37 15.64 -16.70
N ASP A 104 -7.16 15.34 -15.67
CA ASP A 104 -7.89 14.07 -15.54
C ASP A 104 -9.28 14.32 -14.93
N ARG A 105 -10.20 13.37 -15.15
CA ARG A 105 -11.56 13.39 -14.57
C ARG A 105 -11.61 12.72 -13.21
N ARG A 106 -10.49 12.17 -12.75
CA ARG A 106 -10.37 11.45 -11.49
C ARG A 106 -9.07 11.84 -10.79
N PHE A 107 -9.21 12.23 -9.52
CA PHE A 107 -8.07 12.43 -8.62
C PHE A 107 -8.33 11.81 -7.26
N GLU A 108 -7.25 11.42 -6.59
CA GLU A 108 -7.26 11.04 -5.18
C GLU A 108 -6.39 11.99 -4.39
N VAL A 109 -6.95 12.59 -3.35
CA VAL A 109 -6.22 13.45 -2.41
C VAL A 109 -6.31 12.85 -1.02
N ALA A 110 -5.17 12.60 -0.41
CA ALA A 110 -5.06 12.09 0.95
C ALA A 110 -4.67 13.20 1.92
N VAL A 111 -5.16 13.09 3.14
CA VAL A 111 -4.80 13.90 4.31
C VAL A 111 -4.67 13.00 5.52
N PHE A 112 -3.76 13.34 6.44
CA PHE A 112 -3.41 12.52 7.58
C PHE A 112 -3.78 13.22 8.88
N PHE A 113 -4.27 12.43 9.83
CA PHE A 113 -4.66 12.87 11.16
C PHE A 113 -4.05 11.97 12.24
N SER A 114 -3.65 12.56 13.36
CA SER A 114 -3.25 11.84 14.56
C SER A 114 -4.44 11.18 15.24
N ALA A 115 -4.18 10.38 16.28
CA ALA A 115 -5.23 9.80 17.12
C ALA A 115 -6.15 10.85 17.76
N GLU A 116 -5.61 12.03 18.04
CA GLU A 116 -6.29 13.20 18.60
C GLU A 116 -6.99 14.05 17.53
N ASN A 117 -7.12 13.54 16.30
CA ASN A 117 -7.69 14.24 15.15
C ASN A 117 -6.96 15.53 14.76
N THR A 118 -5.67 15.67 15.09
CA THR A 118 -4.86 16.79 14.59
C THR A 118 -4.33 16.46 13.21
N GLN A 119 -4.43 17.37 12.24
CA GLN A 119 -3.85 17.16 10.92
C GLN A 119 -2.32 17.10 11.02
N ILE A 120 -1.70 16.09 10.41
CA ILE A 120 -0.25 15.81 10.46
C ILE A 120 0.29 15.58 9.05
N ASP A 121 1.63 15.61 8.91
CA ASP A 121 2.29 15.08 7.72
C ASP A 121 2.07 13.56 7.59
N ALA A 122 2.14 13.07 6.35
CA ALA A 122 2.24 11.64 6.09
C ALA A 122 3.48 11.08 6.81
N PRO A 123 3.39 9.89 7.43
CA PRO A 123 4.57 9.24 7.99
C PRO A 123 5.67 9.08 6.93
N PRO A 124 6.96 9.24 7.28
CA PRO A 124 8.06 9.11 6.32
C PRO A 124 8.08 7.76 5.60
N ASP A 125 7.68 6.70 6.30
CA ASP A 125 7.59 5.32 5.84
C ASP A 125 6.20 4.96 5.30
N PHE A 126 5.34 5.93 4.99
CA PHE A 126 3.99 5.65 4.52
C PHE A 126 3.98 4.87 3.19
N ASP A 127 3.14 3.84 3.15
CA ASP A 127 2.99 2.93 2.01
C ASP A 127 2.02 3.50 0.96
N TRP A 128 2.52 4.44 0.15
CA TRP A 128 1.77 5.06 -0.95
C TRP A 128 1.20 4.01 -1.93
N GLN A 129 1.98 2.97 -2.22
CA GLN A 129 1.62 1.93 -3.20
C GLN A 129 0.47 1.03 -2.71
N LYS A 130 0.44 0.63 -1.44
CA LYS A 130 -0.71 -0.11 -0.86
C LYS A 130 -2.01 0.69 -0.93
N ARG A 131 -1.92 2.03 -0.99
CA ARG A 131 -3.09 2.92 -0.95
C ARG A 131 -3.47 3.53 -2.30
N ALA A 132 -2.68 3.31 -3.35
CA ALA A 132 -2.92 3.72 -4.74
C ALA A 132 -3.98 2.86 -5.47
N SER A 133 -5.19 2.74 -4.90
CA SER A 133 -6.22 1.78 -5.34
C SER A 133 -6.69 1.96 -6.79
N HIS A 134 -6.59 3.16 -7.36
CA HIS A 134 -7.08 3.47 -8.70
C HIS A 134 -6.04 4.03 -9.66
N HIS A 135 -4.75 3.91 -9.32
CA HIS A 135 -3.64 4.33 -10.16
C HIS A 135 -2.78 3.12 -10.56
N PRO A 136 -3.28 2.24 -11.45
CA PRO A 136 -2.47 1.15 -11.97
C PRO A 136 -1.37 1.70 -12.88
N GLY A 137 -0.10 1.42 -12.55
CA GLY A 137 1.07 1.86 -13.34
C GLY A 137 1.85 3.00 -12.68
N SER A 138 2.47 3.87 -13.50
CA SER A 138 3.22 5.04 -13.00
C SER A 138 2.28 6.13 -12.50
N TYR A 139 2.45 6.52 -11.24
CA TYR A 139 1.91 7.71 -10.64
C TYR A 139 2.95 8.40 -9.76
N ILE A 140 2.65 9.63 -9.39
CA ILE A 140 3.42 10.48 -8.51
C ILE A 140 2.46 10.96 -7.42
N VAL A 141 2.93 10.97 -6.19
CA VAL A 141 2.26 11.64 -5.08
C VAL A 141 2.89 13.01 -4.93
N TYR A 142 2.07 14.03 -5.05
CA TYR A 142 2.47 15.42 -4.85
C TYR A 142 1.98 15.92 -3.51
N ARG A 143 2.86 16.54 -2.72
CA ARG A 143 2.54 17.28 -1.52
C ARG A 143 2.22 18.74 -1.87
N SER A 144 1.15 19.26 -1.29
CA SER A 144 0.76 20.67 -1.31
C SER A 144 0.54 21.17 0.12
N THR A 145 1.01 22.38 0.41
CA THR A 145 0.73 23.11 1.65
C THR A 145 -0.07 24.38 1.35
N VAL A 146 -0.60 25.02 2.38
CA VAL A 146 -1.37 26.28 2.24
C VAL A 146 -0.48 27.44 1.83
N GLU A 147 0.76 27.41 2.29
CA GLU A 147 1.77 28.45 2.07
C GLU A 147 2.28 28.47 0.63
N SER A 148 1.97 27.44 -0.17
CA SER A 148 2.46 27.32 -1.54
C SER A 148 1.48 26.61 -2.46
N ASP A 149 1.10 27.27 -3.54
CA ASP A 149 0.40 26.67 -4.69
C ASP A 149 1.31 25.76 -5.54
N ARG A 150 2.42 25.27 -4.96
CA ARG A 150 3.35 24.37 -5.63
C ARG A 150 3.07 22.93 -5.21
N LEU A 151 3.03 22.06 -6.22
CA LEU A 151 3.04 20.62 -6.05
C LEU A 151 4.50 20.16 -5.97
N VAL A 152 4.91 19.65 -4.82
CA VAL A 152 6.23 19.07 -4.59
C VAL A 152 6.12 17.56 -4.67
N GLU A 153 7.02 16.90 -5.38
CA GLU A 153 7.06 15.43 -5.46
C GLU A 153 7.43 14.83 -4.09
N GLU A 154 6.51 14.04 -3.53
CA GLU A 154 6.68 13.32 -2.26
C GLU A 154 7.12 11.86 -2.51
N TYR A 155 6.55 11.27 -3.56
CA TYR A 155 6.79 9.89 -3.94
C TYR A 155 6.52 9.72 -5.43
N ARG A 156 7.29 8.85 -6.09
CA ARG A 156 7.08 8.46 -7.48
C ARG A 156 7.11 6.95 -7.56
N SER A 157 6.00 6.36 -8.01
CA SER A 157 5.96 4.92 -8.21
C SER A 157 6.92 4.55 -9.35
N LEU A 158 7.71 3.51 -9.16
CA LEU A 158 8.51 2.96 -10.24
C LEU A 158 7.61 2.01 -11.05
N ASN A 159 7.28 2.40 -12.28
CA ASN A 159 6.43 1.62 -13.17
C ASN A 159 7.24 0.51 -13.85
N ASN A 160 7.60 -0.52 -13.10
CA ASN A 160 8.14 -1.74 -13.66
C ASN A 160 7.22 -2.90 -13.28
N ARG A 161 7.01 -3.84 -14.21
CA ARG A 161 6.20 -5.06 -13.98
C ARG A 161 6.74 -5.92 -12.82
N PHE A 162 8.01 -5.70 -12.48
CA PHE A 162 8.71 -6.34 -11.37
C PHE A 162 8.92 -5.43 -10.17
N TYR A 163 8.57 -4.15 -10.28
CA TYR A 163 8.67 -3.23 -9.17
C TYR A 163 7.60 -3.56 -8.16
N GLN A 164 8.02 -3.93 -6.96
CA GLN A 164 7.11 -4.24 -5.89
C GLN A 164 7.18 -3.18 -4.80
N PRO A 165 6.07 -2.91 -4.10
CA PRO A 165 6.00 -1.95 -3.01
C PRO A 165 7.09 -2.08 -1.92
N HIS A 166 7.70 -3.26 -1.76
CA HIS A 166 8.78 -3.48 -0.78
C HIS A 166 10.14 -2.92 -1.23
N MET A 167 10.35 -2.75 -2.53
CA MET A 167 11.58 -2.21 -3.13
C MET A 167 11.72 -0.70 -2.89
N ASP A 168 10.63 -0.02 -2.48
CA ASP A 168 10.66 1.39 -2.05
C ASP A 168 11.27 1.57 -0.67
N HIS A 169 11.50 0.49 0.09
CA HIS A 169 11.78 0.50 1.53
C HIS A 169 10.75 1.33 2.34
N ARG A 170 9.56 1.54 1.77
CA ARG A 170 8.42 2.21 2.40
C ARG A 170 7.36 1.19 2.79
N GLY A 171 6.65 1.52 3.86
CA GLY A 171 5.73 0.67 4.57
C GLY A 171 6.31 0.17 5.88
N THR A 172 5.49 -0.54 6.62
CA THR A 172 5.86 -1.12 7.90
C THR A 172 6.26 -2.58 7.72
N TYR A 173 7.19 -3.04 8.55
CA TYR A 173 7.80 -4.36 8.44
C TYR A 173 7.63 -5.13 9.76
N TRP A 174 7.51 -6.45 9.65
CA TRP A 174 7.57 -7.36 10.79
C TRP A 174 9.01 -7.76 11.06
N ASP A 175 9.37 -7.82 12.33
CA ASP A 175 10.60 -8.49 12.75
C ASP A 175 10.48 -9.99 12.47
N LEU A 176 11.36 -10.49 11.62
CA LEU A 176 11.51 -11.90 11.30
C LEU A 176 12.61 -12.50 12.16
N ARG A 177 12.38 -13.70 12.69
CA ARG A 177 13.48 -14.55 13.13
C ARG A 177 14.24 -15.05 11.89
N LEU A 178 15.55 -14.84 11.87
CA LEU A 178 16.39 -15.18 10.73
C LEU A 178 17.39 -16.26 11.08
N GLN A 179 17.52 -17.23 10.17
CA GLN A 179 18.67 -18.12 10.11
C GLN A 179 19.22 -18.02 8.68
N PRO A 180 20.23 -17.17 8.43
CA PRO A 180 20.74 -16.98 7.08
C PRO A 180 21.50 -18.21 6.57
N PRO A 181 21.64 -18.37 5.25
CA PRO A 181 22.48 -19.42 4.68
C PRO A 181 23.98 -19.13 4.92
N PRO A 182 24.87 -20.14 4.78
CA PRO A 182 26.32 -19.92 4.80
C PRO A 182 26.78 -18.90 3.76
N GLU A 183 27.84 -18.13 4.05
CA GLU A 183 28.33 -17.05 3.17
C GLU A 183 28.74 -17.55 1.77
N ASP A 184 29.24 -18.78 1.66
CA ASP A 184 29.70 -19.42 0.43
C ASP A 184 28.59 -20.16 -0.35
N SER A 185 27.36 -20.18 0.16
CA SER A 185 26.22 -20.86 -0.47
C SER A 185 25.74 -20.22 -1.79
N GLY A 186 26.11 -18.95 -2.03
CA GLY A 186 25.58 -18.16 -3.15
C GLY A 186 24.10 -17.82 -3.02
N LEU A 187 23.49 -17.93 -1.83
CA LEU A 187 22.07 -17.62 -1.59
C LEU A 187 21.86 -16.26 -0.91
N GLY A 188 22.94 -15.58 -0.51
CA GLY A 188 22.87 -14.38 0.34
C GLY A 188 21.98 -13.29 -0.26
N ALA A 189 22.12 -13.02 -1.56
CA ALA A 189 21.36 -11.97 -2.22
C ALA A 189 19.86 -12.31 -2.35
N SER A 190 19.52 -13.53 -2.78
CA SER A 190 18.12 -13.97 -2.89
C SER A 190 17.45 -14.09 -1.51
N PHE A 191 18.21 -14.50 -0.49
CA PHE A 191 17.74 -14.53 0.90
C PHE A 191 17.42 -13.14 1.44
N ALA A 192 18.33 -12.17 1.26
CA ALA A 192 18.13 -10.79 1.70
C ALA A 192 16.95 -10.11 0.99
N ALA A 193 16.81 -10.30 -0.32
CA ALA A 193 15.68 -9.78 -1.08
C ALA A 193 14.35 -10.38 -0.60
N ALA A 194 14.30 -11.70 -0.40
CA ALA A 194 13.11 -12.36 0.15
C ALA A 194 12.79 -11.91 1.58
N GLN A 195 13.79 -11.71 2.44
CA GLN A 195 13.58 -11.15 3.78
C GLN A 195 12.92 -9.77 3.70
N ALA A 196 13.46 -8.86 2.89
CA ALA A 196 12.91 -7.52 2.72
C ALA A 196 11.48 -7.55 2.17
N ALA A 197 11.23 -8.43 1.18
CA ALA A 197 9.91 -8.56 0.58
C ALA A 197 8.89 -9.16 1.55
N LEU A 198 9.22 -10.28 2.19
CA LEU A 198 8.28 -11.05 3.02
C LEU A 198 7.99 -10.40 4.37
N SER A 199 8.95 -9.68 4.96
CA SER A 199 8.72 -8.95 6.23
C SER A 199 7.68 -7.85 6.10
N ARG A 200 7.45 -7.33 4.89
CA ARG A 200 6.54 -6.22 4.69
C ARG A 200 5.10 -6.58 5.04
N LYS A 201 4.49 -5.74 5.88
CA LYS A 201 3.11 -5.91 6.34
C LYS A 201 2.11 -5.84 5.19
N GLY A 202 1.18 -6.81 5.16
CA GLY A 202 0.08 -6.88 4.19
C GLY A 202 0.50 -7.16 2.74
N VAL A 203 1.78 -7.47 2.48
CA VAL A 203 2.29 -7.66 1.11
C VAL A 203 1.75 -8.94 0.44
N ILE A 204 1.50 -10.00 1.23
CA ILE A 204 0.87 -11.25 0.77
C ILE A 204 -0.63 -11.24 1.10
N ARG A 205 -0.97 -10.89 2.34
CA ARG A 205 -2.34 -10.75 2.82
C ARG A 205 -2.33 -10.04 4.17
N ASP A 206 -3.36 -9.26 4.46
CA ASP A 206 -3.44 -8.49 5.71
C ASP A 206 -3.51 -9.38 6.96
N ASP A 207 -4.05 -10.60 6.88
CA ASP A 207 -4.11 -11.53 8.03
C ASP A 207 -2.94 -12.53 8.09
N LEU A 208 -1.89 -12.31 7.30
CA LEU A 208 -0.67 -13.13 7.33
C LEU A 208 0.44 -12.34 8.02
N ARG A 209 0.92 -12.85 9.16
CA ARG A 209 2.08 -12.34 9.86
C ARG A 209 3.28 -13.29 9.63
N PRO A 210 4.29 -12.87 8.84
CA PRO A 210 5.60 -13.51 8.79
C PRO A 210 6.20 -13.64 10.19
N LEU A 211 6.80 -14.79 10.50
CA LEU A 211 7.45 -15.04 11.79
C LEU A 211 8.94 -15.40 11.64
N ALA A 212 9.27 -16.25 10.67
CA ALA A 212 10.65 -16.68 10.48
C ALA A 212 10.99 -16.94 9.00
N LEU A 213 12.24 -16.68 8.64
CA LEU A 213 12.86 -17.08 7.38
C LEU A 213 14.19 -17.78 7.70
N GLU A 214 14.29 -19.06 7.37
CA GLU A 214 15.35 -19.92 7.88
C GLU A 214 15.93 -20.80 6.79
N TRP A 215 17.23 -20.70 6.55
CA TRP A 215 17.94 -21.66 5.73
C TRP A 215 17.94 -23.03 6.42
N VAL A 216 17.59 -24.07 5.66
CA VAL A 216 17.46 -25.45 6.16
C VAL A 216 18.63 -26.30 5.67
N ARG A 217 18.82 -26.37 4.35
CA ARG A 217 19.88 -27.12 3.68
C ARG A 217 19.97 -26.71 2.22
N GLU A 218 21.17 -26.78 1.63
CA GLU A 218 21.38 -26.52 0.20
C GLU A 218 20.69 -25.21 -0.23
N THR A 219 19.79 -25.25 -1.22
CA THR A 219 18.96 -24.14 -1.70
C THR A 219 17.60 -24.02 -1.01
N THR A 220 17.35 -24.83 0.03
CA THR A 220 16.05 -24.90 0.71
C THR A 220 15.98 -23.91 1.87
N VAL A 221 14.98 -23.04 1.83
CA VAL A 221 14.66 -22.06 2.87
C VAL A 221 13.23 -22.29 3.36
N ALA A 222 13.03 -22.28 4.67
CA ALA A 222 11.74 -22.37 5.30
C ALA A 222 11.19 -20.99 5.66
N PHE A 223 9.94 -20.75 5.29
CA PHE A 223 9.17 -19.59 5.68
C PHE A 223 8.07 -20.01 6.65
N THR A 224 8.08 -19.41 7.84
CA THR A 224 7.07 -19.65 8.87
C THR A 224 6.21 -18.42 9.06
N PHE A 225 4.89 -18.59 9.07
CA PHE A 225 3.95 -17.49 9.22
C PHE A 225 2.75 -17.87 10.09
N LEU A 226 2.19 -16.88 10.77
CA LEU A 226 0.93 -16.94 11.50
C LEU A 226 -0.20 -16.42 10.62
N ARG A 227 -1.28 -17.20 10.51
CA ARG A 227 -2.56 -16.69 10.00
C ARG A 227 -3.36 -16.15 11.16
N THR A 228 -3.31 -14.84 11.37
CA THR A 228 -3.86 -14.16 12.56
C THR A 228 -5.35 -14.44 12.71
N ARG A 229 -6.09 -14.45 11.58
CA ARG A 229 -7.51 -14.80 11.53
C ARG A 229 -7.82 -16.18 12.10
N PHE A 230 -6.96 -17.16 11.85
CA PHE A 230 -7.16 -18.56 12.29
C PHE A 230 -6.38 -18.91 13.56
N ARG A 231 -5.48 -18.02 14.00
CA ARG A 231 -4.53 -18.24 15.10
C ARG A 231 -3.73 -19.54 14.93
N ARG A 232 -3.33 -19.85 13.68
CA ARG A 232 -2.55 -21.05 13.34
C ARG A 232 -1.27 -20.67 12.61
N CYS A 233 -0.20 -21.38 12.92
CA CYS A 233 1.08 -21.22 12.26
C CYS A 233 1.32 -22.32 11.23
N TYR A 234 1.98 -21.94 10.15
CA TYR A 234 2.34 -22.84 9.08
C TYR A 234 3.80 -22.64 8.70
N ARG A 235 4.45 -23.73 8.30
CA ARG A 235 5.81 -23.75 7.77
C ARG A 235 5.76 -24.22 6.32
N LEU A 236 6.36 -23.43 5.44
CA LEU A 236 6.48 -23.69 4.01
C LEU A 236 7.96 -23.76 3.64
N GLU A 237 8.40 -24.86 3.04
CA GLU A 237 9.75 -24.99 2.48
C GLU A 237 9.76 -24.60 1.00
N MET A 238 10.77 -23.83 0.60
CA MET A 238 10.88 -23.22 -0.72
C MET A 238 12.32 -23.32 -1.22
N GLN A 239 12.48 -23.42 -2.54
CA GLN A 239 13.79 -23.41 -3.19
C GLN A 239 14.15 -21.98 -3.58
N PHE A 240 15.34 -21.53 -3.17
CA PHE A 240 15.87 -20.22 -3.49
C PHE A 240 16.95 -20.37 -4.59
N PRO A 241 16.98 -19.45 -5.57
CA PRO A 241 18.02 -19.49 -6.58
C PRO A 241 19.36 -19.03 -5.99
N THR A 242 20.44 -19.68 -6.42
CA THR A 242 21.81 -19.18 -6.17
C THR A 242 22.16 -18.05 -7.13
N ASP A 243 23.17 -17.26 -6.78
CA ASP A 243 23.73 -16.20 -7.61
C ASP A 243 24.16 -16.73 -8.98
N GLU A 244 24.73 -17.94 -9.03
CA GLU A 244 25.06 -18.59 -10.29
C GLU A 244 23.82 -18.89 -11.12
N GLN A 245 22.77 -19.48 -10.52
CA GLN A 245 21.53 -19.82 -11.21
C GLN A 245 20.81 -18.59 -11.77
N MET A 246 20.81 -17.47 -11.02
CA MET A 246 20.27 -16.19 -11.48
C MET A 246 21.11 -15.63 -12.64
N ARG A 247 22.45 -15.65 -12.54
CA ARG A 247 23.35 -15.18 -13.59
C ARG A 247 23.14 -15.91 -14.92
N VAL A 248 22.91 -17.23 -14.88
CA VAL A 248 22.67 -18.02 -16.09
C VAL A 248 21.21 -18.05 -16.55
N GLY A 249 20.29 -17.40 -15.81
CA GLY A 249 18.86 -17.35 -16.12
C GLY A 249 18.14 -18.70 -16.03
N ARG A 250 18.60 -19.63 -15.18
CA ARG A 250 18.06 -21.00 -15.10
C ARG A 250 16.95 -21.19 -14.06
N PHE A 251 16.44 -20.11 -13.49
CA PHE A 251 15.41 -20.19 -12.46
C PHE A 251 14.12 -19.52 -12.96
N PHE A 252 13.04 -20.31 -12.98
CA PHE A 252 11.71 -19.85 -13.38
C PHE A 252 10.86 -19.58 -12.14
N LEU A 253 10.04 -18.53 -12.22
CA LEU A 253 8.94 -18.38 -11.27
C LEU A 253 7.94 -19.55 -11.42
N PRO A 254 7.21 -19.90 -10.35
CA PRO A 254 6.03 -20.76 -10.43
C PRO A 254 5.09 -20.27 -11.53
N GLY A 255 4.85 -21.10 -12.55
CA GLY A 255 4.14 -20.73 -13.78
C GLY A 255 5.01 -20.71 -15.05
N GLY A 256 6.35 -20.81 -14.93
CA GLY A 256 7.26 -21.13 -16.04
C GLY A 256 7.53 -20.02 -17.05
N MET A 257 7.12 -18.77 -16.78
CA MET A 257 7.06 -17.73 -17.82
C MET A 257 8.21 -16.70 -17.85
N MET A 258 9.06 -16.59 -16.83
CA MET A 258 10.13 -15.56 -16.82
C MET A 258 11.46 -16.08 -16.24
N ASP A 259 12.56 -15.77 -16.95
CA ASP A 259 13.94 -15.93 -16.47
C ASP A 259 14.19 -14.95 -15.32
N ILE A 260 14.43 -15.45 -14.12
CA ILE A 260 14.84 -14.62 -12.99
C ILE A 260 16.34 -14.35 -13.09
N ARG A 261 16.71 -13.08 -13.18
CA ARG A 261 18.13 -12.66 -13.28
C ARG A 261 18.60 -11.81 -12.11
N GLU A 262 17.67 -11.34 -11.28
CA GLU A 262 17.95 -10.45 -10.15
C GLU A 262 17.25 -10.95 -8.87
N PRO A 263 17.88 -10.78 -7.69
CA PRO A 263 17.27 -11.14 -6.40
C PRO A 263 15.89 -10.49 -6.15
N ASP A 264 15.72 -9.25 -6.57
CA ASP A 264 14.44 -8.54 -6.38
C ASP A 264 13.33 -9.10 -7.27
N GLN A 265 13.64 -9.54 -8.48
CA GLN A 265 12.69 -10.24 -9.37
C GLN A 265 12.24 -11.56 -8.74
N PHE A 266 13.17 -12.28 -8.10
CA PHE A 266 12.85 -13.48 -7.34
C PHE A 266 11.89 -13.16 -6.19
N ALA A 267 12.24 -12.20 -5.35
CA ALA A 267 11.43 -11.82 -4.19
C ALA A 267 10.03 -11.33 -4.60
N ALA A 268 9.93 -10.56 -5.69
CA ALA A 268 8.67 -10.12 -6.25
C ALA A 268 7.78 -11.27 -6.70
N GLY A 269 8.32 -12.21 -7.47
CA GLY A 269 7.54 -13.35 -7.92
C GLY A 269 7.22 -14.35 -6.82
N LEU A 270 8.08 -14.47 -5.80
CA LEU A 270 7.79 -15.21 -4.57
C LEU A 270 6.57 -14.63 -3.85
N VAL A 271 6.52 -13.31 -3.65
CA VAL A 271 5.35 -12.63 -3.05
C VAL A 271 4.10 -12.85 -3.90
N SER A 272 4.19 -12.70 -5.22
CA SER A 272 3.05 -12.91 -6.14
C SER A 272 2.51 -14.34 -6.03
N MET A 273 3.39 -15.35 -6.06
CA MET A 273 2.99 -16.75 -5.88
C MET A 273 2.31 -16.98 -4.53
N LEU A 274 2.86 -16.43 -3.43
CA LEU A 274 2.27 -16.59 -2.11
C LEU A 274 0.90 -15.88 -2.02
N PHE A 275 0.75 -14.72 -2.64
CA PHE A 275 -0.52 -14.00 -2.73
C PHE A 275 -1.59 -14.84 -3.44
N GLU A 276 -1.27 -15.40 -4.61
CA GLU A 276 -2.17 -16.29 -5.36
C GLU A 276 -2.54 -17.53 -4.55
N ARG A 277 -1.55 -18.19 -3.92
CA ARG A 277 -1.79 -19.35 -3.05
C ARG A 277 -2.65 -19.01 -1.85
N ALA A 278 -2.58 -17.78 -1.34
CA ALA A 278 -3.35 -17.33 -0.18
C ALA A 278 -4.85 -17.19 -0.45
N ALA A 279 -5.23 -17.07 -1.73
CA ALA A 279 -6.62 -17.16 -2.17
C ALA A 279 -7.13 -18.61 -2.16
N ALA A 280 -6.26 -19.58 -2.47
CA ALA A 280 -6.64 -20.98 -2.60
C ALA A 280 -6.50 -21.80 -1.29
N SER A 281 -5.55 -21.46 -0.42
CA SER A 281 -5.24 -22.25 0.78
C SER A 281 -4.86 -21.38 1.98
N PRO A 282 -5.40 -21.65 3.18
CA PRO A 282 -4.96 -20.98 4.39
C PRO A 282 -3.50 -21.29 4.76
N ALA A 283 -2.98 -22.45 4.32
CA ALA A 283 -1.63 -22.91 4.63
C ALA A 283 -0.60 -22.57 3.53
N LEU A 284 -1.01 -21.97 2.40
CA LEU A 284 -0.15 -21.68 1.24
C LEU A 284 0.60 -22.91 0.67
N GLY A 285 0.08 -24.12 0.95
CA GLY A 285 0.75 -25.39 0.63
C GLY A 285 1.81 -25.84 1.64
N GLY A 286 1.95 -25.13 2.77
CA GLY A 286 2.77 -25.53 3.90
C GLY A 286 2.07 -26.48 4.86
N SER A 287 2.80 -26.91 5.89
CA SER A 287 2.31 -27.77 6.96
C SER A 287 2.04 -26.95 8.23
N GLU A 288 1.03 -27.32 8.99
CA GLU A 288 0.77 -26.69 10.29
C GLU A 288 1.92 -26.99 11.25
N CYS A 289 2.34 -25.99 12.02
CA CYS A 289 3.44 -26.10 12.97
C CYS A 289 3.16 -25.31 14.25
N VAL A 290 3.98 -25.52 15.27
CA VAL A 290 3.97 -24.69 16.47
C VAL A 290 4.48 -23.29 16.10
N CYS A 291 3.81 -22.25 16.60
CA CYS A 291 4.27 -20.89 16.39
C CYS A 291 5.61 -20.69 17.09
N PRO A 292 6.66 -20.26 16.37
CA PRO A 292 7.88 -19.79 17.03
C PRO A 292 7.50 -18.59 17.90
N LEU A 293 7.79 -18.70 19.20
CA LEU A 293 7.68 -17.61 20.16
C LEU A 293 8.76 -16.56 19.90
#